data_AF-A0A2E3KZC4-F1
#
_entry.id   AF-A0A2E3KZC4-F1
#
_cell.length_a   1.000
_cell.length_b   1.000
_cell.length_c   1.000
_cell.angle_alpha   90.00
_cell.angle_beta   90.00
_cell.angle_gamma   90.00
#
_symmetry.space_group_name_H-M   'P 1'
#
loop_
_entity.id
_entity.type
_entity.pdbx_description
1 polymer ?
#
loop_
_entity_poly.entity_id
_entity_poly.type
_entity_poly.pdbx_seq_one_letter_code
_entity_poly.pdbx_strand_id
1 'polypeptide(L)' 'MARIELVRFLSGNAGEALKQAQYARPELAKVLLDEAEECLALAMSVLNRPAAAMHETREAA' A
#
# COMPACT_ATOMS: atom_id res chain seq x y z
N MET A 1 7.44 9.64 13.06
CA MET A 1 7.60 8.19 13.27
C MET A 1 6.44 7.36 12.69
N ALA A 2 5.17 7.71 12.91
CA ALA A 2 4.01 6.89 12.51
C ALA A 2 3.88 6.49 11.01
N ARG A 3 4.37 7.29 10.04
CA ARG A 3 4.17 7.00 8.61
C ARG A 3 4.99 5.80 8.11
N ILE A 4 6.23 5.65 8.60
CA ILE A 4 7.10 4.54 8.18
C ILE A 4 6.58 3.22 8.75
N GLU A 5 6.09 3.23 9.99
CA GLU A 5 5.49 2.05 10.62
C GLU A 5 4.21 1.63 9.92
N LEU A 6 3.36 2.59 9.51
CA LEU A 6 2.17 2.30 8.71
C LEU A 6 2.51 1.71 7.35
N VAL A 7 3.51 2.25 6.65
CA VAL A 7 3.98 1.70 5.37
C VAL A 7 4.49 0.27 5.55
N ARG A 8 5.29 0.01 6.60
CA ARG A 8 5.77 -1.34 6.92
C ARG A 8 4.63 -2.32 7.22
N PHE A 9 3.62 -1.88 7.97
CA PHE A 9 2.44 -2.68 8.26
C PHE A 9 1.69 -3.07 6.99
N LEU A 10 1.39 -2.08 6.13
CA LEU A 10 0.71 -2.30 4.85
C LEU A 10 1.51 -3.21 3.91
N SER A 11 2.83 -2.99 3.80
CA SER A 11 3.70 -3.87 3.00
C SER A 11 3.78 -5.30 3.57
N GLY A 12 3.72 -5.45 4.89
CA GLY A 12 3.64 -6.75 5.56
C GLY A 12 2.36 -7.51 5.19
N ASN A 13 1.21 -6.84 5.24
CA ASN A 13 -0.08 -7.42 4.86
C ASN A 13 -0.12 -7.80 3.38
N ALA A 14 0.40 -6.93 2.50
CA ALA A 14 0.53 -7.25 1.08
C ALA A 14 1.39 -8.49 0.85
N GLY A 15 2.53 -8.60 1.54
CA GLY A 15 3.40 -9.78 1.46
C GLY A 15 2.73 -11.05 1.94
N GLU A 16 1.88 -10.97 2.96
CA GLU A 16 1.12 -12.11 3.47
C GLU A 16 0.03 -12.56 2.49
N ALA A 17 -0.73 -11.62 1.93
CA ALA A 17 -1.73 -11.92 0.90
C ALA A 17 -1.09 -12.58 -0.35
N LEU A 18 0.09 -12.09 -0.78
CA LEU A 18 0.85 -12.70 -1.89
C LEU A 18 1.29 -14.13 -1.59
N LYS A 19 1.76 -14.43 -0.37
CA LYS A 19 2.12 -15.79 0.04
C LYS A 19 0.93 -16.73 0.01
N GLN A 20 -0.22 -16.27 0.48
CA GLN A 20 -1.45 -17.07 0.45
C GLN A 20 -1.94 -17.29 -0.98
N ALA A 21 -1.84 -16.27 -1.84
CA ALA A 21 -2.25 -16.34 -3.24
C ALA A 21 -1.48 -17.41 -4.02
N GLN A 22 -0.20 -17.62 -3.70
CA GLN A 22 0.66 -18.62 -4.35
C GLN A 22 0.10 -20.05 -4.27
N TYR A 23 -0.64 -20.37 -3.21
CA TYR A 23 -1.17 -21.71 -2.94
C TYR A 23 -2.70 -21.77 -3.01
N ALA A 24 -3.37 -20.66 -3.32
CA ALA A 24 -4.81 -20.57 -3.38
C ALA A 24 -5.38 -21.09 -4.72
N ARG A 25 -6.65 -21.49 -4.72
CA ARG A 25 -7.40 -21.74 -5.97
C ARG A 25 -7.50 -20.44 -6.78
N PRO A 26 -7.61 -20.49 -8.12
CA PRO A 26 -7.56 -19.31 -8.98
C PRO A 26 -8.50 -18.17 -8.55
N GLU A 27 -9.72 -18.48 -8.12
CA GLU A 27 -10.72 -17.49 -7.72
C GLU A 27 -10.30 -16.75 -6.45
N LEU A 28 -9.75 -17.48 -5.48
CA LEU A 28 -9.25 -16.90 -4.24
C LEU A 28 -7.90 -16.19 -4.43
N ALA A 29 -7.03 -16.74 -5.29
CA ALA A 29 -5.77 -16.11 -5.66
C ALA A 29 -6.00 -14.72 -6.23
N LYS A 30 -7.02 -14.54 -7.09
CA LYS A 30 -7.39 -13.22 -7.61
C LYS A 30 -7.73 -12.24 -6.49
N VAL A 31 -8.60 -12.63 -5.56
CA VAL A 31 -9.01 -11.77 -4.43
C VAL A 31 -7.80 -11.36 -3.57
N LEU A 32 -6.89 -12.30 -3.30
CA LEU A 32 -5.68 -12.03 -2.51
C LEU A 32 -4.69 -11.13 -3.26
N LEU A 33 -4.63 -11.22 -4.59
CA LEU A 33 -3.83 -10.29 -5.41
C LEU A 33 -4.42 -8.88 -5.37
N ASP A 34 -5.75 -8.74 -5.49
CA ASP A 34 -6.44 -7.46 -5.38
C ASP A 34 -6.19 -6.82 -3.99
N GLU A 35 -6.27 -7.61 -2.92
CA GLU A 35 -5.96 -7.15 -1.55
C GLU A 35 -4.50 -6.68 -1.38
N ALA A 36 -3.55 -7.43 -1.96
CA ALA A 36 -2.14 -7.04 -1.94
C ALA A 36 -1.90 -5.73 -2.69
N GLU A 37 -2.55 -5.55 -3.85
CA GLU A 37 -2.47 -4.32 -4.65
C GLU A 37 -3.02 -3.12 -3.85
N GLU A 38 -4.19 -3.25 -3.23
CA GLU A 38 -4.79 -2.20 -2.40
C GLU A 38 -3.87 -1.79 -1.24
N CYS A 39 -3.27 -2.76 -0.55
CA CYS A 39 -2.33 -2.49 0.55
C CYS A 39 -1.10 -1.69 0.05
N LEU A 40 -0.54 -2.07 -1.10
CA LEU A 40 0.61 -1.38 -1.69
C LEU A 40 0.24 0.03 -2.19
N ALA A 41 -0.94 0.19 -2.78
CA ALA A 41 -1.45 1.50 -3.22
C ALA A 41 -1.63 2.46 -2.03
N LEU A 42 -2.19 1.96 -0.91
CA LEU A 42 -2.30 2.73 0.33
C LEU A 42 -0.92 3.10 0.90
N ALA A 43 0.02 2.15 0.90
CA ALA A 43 1.39 2.41 1.35
C ALA A 43 2.06 3.52 0.52
N MET A 44 1.89 3.47 -0.80
CA MET A 44 2.40 4.48 -1.73
C MET A 44 1.74 5.84 -1.49
N SER A 45 0.43 5.89 -1.25
CA SER A 45 -0.28 7.12 -0.90
C SER A 45 0.29 7.78 0.37
N VAL A 46 0.58 6.98 1.40
CA VAL A 46 1.19 7.48 2.65
C VAL A 46 2.60 8.04 2.40
N LEU A 47 3.41 7.38 1.56
CA LEU A 47 4.74 7.84 1.19
C LEU A 47 4.71 9.14 0.36
N ASN A 48 3.70 9.30 -0.49
CA ASN A 48 3.57 10.45 -1.39
C ASN A 48 2.91 11.68 -0.75
N ARG A 49 2.18 11.53 0.38
CA ARG A 49 1.55 12.65 1.10
C ARG A 49 2.49 13.84 1.43
N PRO A 50 3.73 13.65 1.89
CA PRO A 50 4.66 14.76 2.10
C PRO A 50 4.95 15.54 0.81
N ALA A 51 5.11 14.83 -0.32
CA ALA A 51 5.40 15.44 -1.62
C ALA A 51 4.19 16.24 -2.14
N ALA A 52 2.98 15.73 -1.97
CA ALA A 52 1.75 16.45 -2.31
C ALA A 52 1.57 17.74 -1.47
N ALA A 53 1.81 17.66 -0.15
CA ALA A 53 1.69 18.83 0.73
C ALA A 53 2.71 19.95 0.43
N MET A 54 3.90 19.60 -0.08
CA MET A 54 4.90 20.59 -0.52
C MET A 54 4.55 21.26 -1.86
N HIS A 55 3.76 20.62 -2.70
CA HIS A 55 3.27 21.21 -3.96
C HIS A 55 2.15 22.23 -3.68
N GLU A 56 1.17 21.88 -2.85
CA GLU A 56 0.05 22.77 -2.49
C GLU A 56 0.53 24.07 -1.81
N THR A 57 1.57 24.00 -0.98
CA THR A 57 2.15 25.19 -0.33
C THR A 57 2.94 26.09 -1.28
N ARG A 58 3.45 25.57 -2.41
CA ARG A 58 4.15 26.36 -3.43
C ARG A 58 3.21 27.07 -4.39
N GLU A 59 2.02 26.55 -4.64
CA GLU A 59 1.02 27.20 -5.49
C GLU A 59 0.27 28.32 -4.76
N ALA A 60 0.30 28.33 -3.42
CA ALA A 60 -0.38 29.31 -2.57
C ALA A 60 0.48 30.53 -2.15
N ALA A 61 1.73 30.63 -2.60
CA ALA A 61 2.71 31.68 -2.24
C ALA A 61 3.17 32.49 -3.46
#